data_AF-A0A956VAQ5-F1
#
_entry.id   AF-A0A956VAQ5-F1
#
_cell.length_a   1.000
_cell.length_b   1.000
_cell.length_c   1.000
_cell.angle_alpha   90.00
_cell.angle_beta   90.00
_cell.angle_gamma   90.00
#
_symmetry.space_group_name_H-M   'P 1'
#
loop_
_entity.id
_entity.type
_entity.pdbx_description
1 polymer ?
#
loop_
_entity_poly.entity_id
_entity_poly.type
_entity_poly.pdbx_seq_one_letter_code
_entity_poly.pdbx_strand_id
1 'polypeptide(L)'
;MKKLLVVLTSLFFVLALAQEPLKVFAAYATAIEEPWDGVIHQALLAAQEAGQIDYEFTDEIGYAGDMERILREVADEQTPAVIFGDAFGNEEAVRRVAADYPDIA
;
A
#
# COMPACT_ATOMS: atom_id res chain seq x y z
N MET A 1 -34.50 -27.79 47.94
CA MET A 1 -33.43 -26.77 47.96
C MET A 1 -32.47 -27.13 46.82
N LYS A 2 -32.53 -26.41 45.67
CA LYS A 2 -31.47 -25.49 45.17
C LYS A 2 -30.09 -26.18 45.15
N LYS A 3 -29.38 -26.39 44.03
CA LYS A 3 -29.05 -25.48 42.92
C LYS A 3 -28.64 -26.31 41.67
N LEU A 4 -29.38 -26.20 40.57
CA LEU A 4 -28.95 -25.61 39.30
C LEU A 4 -27.46 -25.18 39.24
N LEU A 5 -26.64 -25.86 38.44
CA LEU A 5 -25.43 -25.29 37.85
C LEU A 5 -25.27 -25.88 36.43
N VAL A 6 -25.96 -25.25 35.50
CA VAL A 6 -25.79 -25.45 34.05
C VAL A 6 -25.05 -24.21 33.54
N VAL A 7 -23.91 -24.47 32.91
CA VAL A 7 -23.28 -23.72 31.81
C VAL A 7 -22.79 -22.31 32.12
N LEU A 8 -21.47 -22.13 32.03
CA LEU A 8 -20.93 -21.15 31.09
C LEU A 8 -19.55 -21.59 30.64
N THR A 9 -19.55 -22.36 29.56
CA THR A 9 -18.48 -22.43 28.57
C THR A 9 -17.79 -21.06 28.51
N SER A 10 -16.55 -20.99 29.01
CA SER A 10 -15.72 -19.81 28.83
C SER A 10 -15.43 -19.72 27.33
N LEU A 11 -16.29 -18.99 26.62
CA LEU A 11 -16.02 -18.45 25.30
C LEU A 11 -14.74 -17.63 25.45
N PHE A 12 -13.60 -18.26 25.19
CA PHE A 12 -12.42 -17.56 24.68
C PHE A 12 -12.81 -17.08 23.28
N PHE A 13 -13.63 -16.03 23.24
CA PHE A 13 -13.84 -15.24 22.05
C PHE A 13 -12.55 -14.43 21.90
N VAL A 14 -11.55 -15.05 21.27
CA VAL A 14 -10.44 -14.31 20.69
C VAL A 14 -11.12 -13.36 19.69
N LEU A 15 -11.22 -12.09 20.05
CA LEU A 15 -11.41 -11.05 19.05
C LEU A 15 -10.20 -11.19 18.13
N ALA A 16 -10.38 -11.84 16.99
CA ALA A 16 -9.44 -11.68 15.89
C ALA A 16 -9.51 -10.18 15.54
N LEU A 17 -8.50 -9.42 15.96
CA LEU A 17 -8.33 -8.06 15.46
C LEU A 17 -8.03 -8.23 13.97
N ALA A 18 -9.03 -7.99 13.13
CA ALA A 18 -8.79 -7.87 11.71
C ALA A 18 -7.83 -6.69 11.54
N GLN A 19 -6.59 -6.98 11.16
CA GLN A 19 -5.62 -5.96 10.83
C GLN A 19 -6.17 -5.22 9.61
N GLU A 20 -6.27 -3.89 9.70
CA GLU A 20 -6.68 -3.08 8.55
C GLU A 20 -5.70 -3.33 7.39
N PRO A 21 -6.19 -3.44 6.14
CA PRO A 21 -5.32 -3.61 4.97
C PRO A 21 -4.26 -2.51 4.94
N LEU A 22 -3.04 -2.89 4.57
CA LEU A 22 -1.96 -1.93 4.46
C LEU A 22 -2.23 -0.98 3.28
N LYS A 23 -2.19 0.33 3.50
CA LYS A 23 -2.30 1.31 2.40
C LYS A 23 -1.03 1.30 1.57
N VAL A 24 -1.16 1.03 0.28
CA VAL A 24 -0.07 0.92 -0.68
C VAL A 24 -0.39 1.79 -1.88
N PHE A 25 0.58 2.60 -2.29
CA PHE A 25 0.50 3.35 -3.53
C PHE A 25 1.54 2.83 -4.53
N ALA A 26 1.26 2.90 -5.84
CA ALA A 26 2.29 2.72 -6.86
C ALA A 26 2.36 3.89 -7.85
N ALA A 27 3.58 4.30 -8.18
CA ALA A 27 3.87 5.35 -9.16
C ALA A 27 4.69 4.75 -10.32
N TYR A 28 4.18 4.83 -11.54
CA TYR A 28 4.86 4.33 -12.73
C TYR A 28 5.19 5.46 -13.70
N ALA A 29 6.43 5.49 -14.18
CA ALA A 29 6.86 6.47 -15.17
C ALA A 29 6.24 6.20 -16.54
N THR A 30 6.01 4.93 -16.87
CA THR A 30 5.37 4.45 -18.11
C THR A 30 3.98 3.88 -17.86
N ALA A 31 3.28 3.50 -18.93
CA ALA A 31 1.96 2.88 -18.85
C ALA A 31 2.07 1.46 -18.27
N ILE A 32 1.09 1.03 -17.47
CA ILE A 32 1.10 -0.32 -16.86
C ILE A 32 1.04 -1.48 -17.88
N GLU A 33 0.70 -1.22 -19.14
CA GLU A 33 0.76 -2.20 -20.22
C GLU A 33 2.20 -2.60 -20.58
N GLU A 34 3.19 -1.78 -20.19
CA GLU A 34 4.59 -2.15 -20.35
C GLU A 34 4.96 -3.34 -19.43
N PRO A 35 5.78 -4.31 -19.90
CA PRO A 35 5.91 -5.59 -19.20
C PRO A 35 6.43 -5.50 -17.77
N TRP A 36 7.29 -4.54 -17.45
CA TRP A 36 7.88 -4.41 -16.12
C TRP A 36 6.90 -3.78 -15.12
N ASP A 37 6.24 -2.67 -15.49
CA ASP A 37 5.23 -2.02 -14.65
C ASP A 37 4.02 -2.93 -14.47
N GLY A 38 3.60 -3.60 -15.55
CA GLY A 38 2.52 -4.56 -15.52
C GLY A 38 2.75 -5.70 -14.54
N VAL A 39 3.97 -6.22 -14.42
CA VAL A 39 4.26 -7.30 -13.45
C VAL A 39 4.12 -6.82 -12.00
N ILE A 40 4.57 -5.60 -11.69
CA ILE A 40 4.42 -5.01 -10.35
C ILE A 40 2.94 -4.76 -10.06
N HIS A 41 2.23 -4.14 -11.01
CA HIS A 41 0.80 -3.85 -10.90
C HIS A 41 -0.04 -5.11 -10.67
N GLN A 42 0.18 -6.18 -11.43
CA GLN A 42 -0.54 -7.45 -11.26
C GLN A 42 -0.27 -8.11 -9.89
N ALA A 43 0.96 -8.00 -9.38
CA ALA A 43 1.28 -8.52 -8.05
C ALA A 43 0.55 -7.76 -6.94
N LEU A 44 0.47 -6.43 -7.05
CA LEU A 44 -0.26 -5.58 -6.09
C LEU A 44 -1.77 -5.80 -6.18
N LEU A 45 -2.34 -5.95 -7.38
CA LEU A 45 -3.75 -6.33 -7.54
C LEU A 45 -4.06 -7.67 -6.89
N ALA A 46 -3.22 -8.69 -7.07
CA ALA A 46 -3.42 -9.99 -6.43
C ALA A 46 -3.39 -9.90 -4.89
N ALA A 47 -2.52 -9.06 -4.33
CA ALA A 47 -2.47 -8.80 -2.88
C ALA A 47 -3.72 -8.05 -2.39
N GLN A 48 -4.24 -7.10 -3.17
CA GLN A 48 -5.49 -6.40 -2.89
C GLN A 48 -6.69 -7.36 -2.94
N GLU A 49 -6.78 -8.22 -3.96
CA GLU A 49 -7.84 -9.24 -4.07
C GLU A 49 -7.82 -10.22 -2.89
N ALA A 50 -6.64 -10.51 -2.35
CA ALA A 50 -6.46 -11.31 -1.13
C ALA A 50 -6.81 -10.54 0.16
N GLY A 51 -7.19 -9.27 0.08
CA GLY A 51 -7.55 -8.41 1.21
C GLY A 51 -6.37 -8.00 2.09
N GLN A 52 -5.14 -8.08 1.57
CA GLN A 52 -3.92 -7.79 2.33
C GLN A 52 -3.56 -6.31 2.33
N ILE A 53 -3.88 -5.61 1.23
CA ILE A 53 -3.56 -4.21 1.01
C ILE A 53 -4.76 -3.44 0.44
N ASP A 54 -4.77 -2.14 0.67
CA ASP A 54 -5.60 -1.16 -0.04
C ASP A 54 -4.69 -0.46 -1.05
N TYR A 55 -4.94 -0.66 -2.34
CA TYR A 55 -3.99 -0.35 -3.41
C TYR A 55 -4.53 0.71 -4.39
N GLU A 56 -3.81 1.83 -4.47
CA GLU A 56 -4.01 2.86 -5.48
C GLU A 56 -2.75 3.05 -6.32
N PHE A 57 -2.89 3.61 -7.53
CA PHE A 57 -1.74 3.88 -8.38
C PHE A 57 -1.94 5.04 -9.34
N THR A 58 -0.84 5.49 -9.92
CA THR A 58 -0.80 6.39 -11.08
C THR A 58 0.30 5.94 -12.02
N ASP A 59 0.00 5.91 -13.31
CA ASP A 59 0.92 5.57 -14.38
C ASP A 59 1.04 6.72 -15.40
N GLU A 60 1.87 6.52 -16.43
CA GLU A 60 2.18 7.54 -17.45
C GLU A 60 2.69 8.88 -16.87
N ILE A 61 3.35 8.84 -15.70
CA ILE A 61 3.85 10.06 -15.04
C ILE A 61 4.96 10.73 -15.88
N GLY A 62 5.74 9.92 -16.61
CA GLY A 62 6.85 10.37 -17.42
C GLY A 62 8.06 10.85 -16.60
N TYR A 63 8.92 11.63 -17.28
CA TYR A 63 10.27 11.99 -16.81
C TYR A 63 10.50 13.51 -16.73
N ALA A 64 9.43 14.31 -16.83
CA ALA A 64 9.50 15.77 -16.90
C ALA A 64 9.40 16.47 -15.53
N GLY A 65 9.54 15.73 -14.43
CA GLY A 65 9.49 16.25 -13.06
C GLY A 65 8.18 15.99 -12.31
N ASP A 66 7.14 15.51 -12.99
CA ASP A 66 5.85 15.19 -12.35
C ASP A 66 5.95 14.09 -11.29
N MET A 67 6.92 13.17 -11.43
CA MET A 67 7.16 12.11 -10.44
C MET A 67 7.43 12.69 -9.04
N GLU A 68 8.31 13.68 -8.91
CA GLU A 68 8.60 14.25 -7.60
C GLU A 68 7.37 14.91 -6.98
N ARG A 69 6.60 15.64 -7.80
CA ARG A 69 5.39 16.32 -7.35
C ARG A 69 4.34 15.33 -6.86
N ILE A 70 4.03 14.31 -7.67
CA ILE A 70 3.03 13.29 -7.34
C ILE A 70 3.42 12.53 -6.08
N LEU A 71 4.68 12.11 -5.95
CA LEU A 71 5.13 11.37 -4.77
C LEU A 71 5.01 12.21 -3.48
N ARG A 72 5.28 13.52 -3.54
CA ARG A 72 5.09 14.42 -2.39
C ARG A 72 3.61 14.61 -2.05
N GLU A 73 2.76 14.83 -3.06
CA GLU A 73 1.31 14.93 -2.88
C GLU A 73 0.75 13.66 -2.22
N VAL A 74 1.13 12.48 -2.71
CA VAL A 74 0.73 11.18 -2.13
C VAL A 74 1.23 11.03 -0.70
N ALA A 75 2.49 11.39 -0.43
CA ALA A 75 3.06 11.28 0.91
C ALA A 75 2.33 12.18 1.93
N ASP A 76 2.03 13.43 1.54
CA ASP A 76 1.37 14.42 2.39
C ASP A 76 -0.14 14.15 2.57
N GLU A 77 -0.84 13.76 1.50
CA GLU A 77 -2.31 13.66 1.51
C GLU A 77 -2.81 12.25 1.87
N GLN A 78 -2.13 11.22 1.40
CA GLN A 78 -2.57 9.83 1.59
C GLN A 78 -1.79 9.11 2.69
N THR A 79 -0.52 9.49 2.88
CA THR A 79 0.42 8.89 3.84
C THR A 79 0.38 7.35 3.80
N PRO A 80 0.65 6.73 2.63
CA PRO A 80 0.65 5.28 2.51
C PRO A 80 1.77 4.68 3.37
N ALA A 81 1.65 3.39 3.68
CA ALA A 81 2.71 2.70 4.40
C ALA A 81 3.90 2.37 3.50
N VAL A 82 3.65 2.18 2.19
CA VAL A 82 4.66 1.83 1.19
C VAL A 82 4.31 2.51 -0.14
N ILE A 83 5.33 3.00 -0.86
CA ILE A 83 5.19 3.40 -2.27
C ILE A 83 6.05 2.49 -3.16
N PHE A 84 5.40 1.76 -4.07
CA PHE A 84 6.08 0.98 -5.12
C PHE A 84 6.22 1.80 -6.41
N GLY A 85 7.15 1.44 -7.27
CA GLY A 85 7.27 2.08 -8.58
C GLY A 85 8.58 1.80 -9.28
N ASP A 86 8.63 2.14 -10.57
CA ASP A 86 9.88 2.20 -11.32
C ASP A 86 10.49 3.60 -11.19
N ALA A 87 11.82 3.66 -11.11
CA ALA A 87 12.53 4.91 -10.89
C ALA A 87 13.72 5.07 -11.83
N PHE A 88 13.73 4.43 -13.00
CA PHE A 88 14.92 4.43 -13.87
C PHE A 88 15.34 5.85 -14.30
N GLY A 89 14.41 6.61 -14.90
CA GLY A 89 14.64 8.00 -15.29
C GLY A 89 14.36 9.02 -14.17
N ASN A 90 13.80 8.57 -13.04
CA ASN A 90 13.36 9.42 -11.93
C ASN A 90 14.12 9.16 -10.62
N GLU A 91 15.22 8.40 -10.64
CA GLU A 91 15.92 7.89 -9.46
C GLU A 91 16.26 8.98 -8.44
N GLU A 92 16.84 10.09 -8.90
CA GLU A 92 17.27 11.19 -8.02
C GLU A 92 16.07 11.88 -7.36
N ALA A 93 14.97 12.06 -8.10
CA ALA A 93 13.72 12.60 -7.59
C ALA A 93 13.10 11.69 -6.53
N VAL A 94 12.97 10.39 -6.83
CA VAL A 94 12.44 9.40 -5.88
C VAL A 94 13.29 9.35 -4.61
N ARG A 95 14.63 9.37 -4.75
CA ARG A 95 15.55 9.36 -3.59
C ARG A 95 15.41 10.60 -2.72
N ARG A 96 15.22 11.80 -3.31
CA ARG A 96 14.97 13.03 -2.53
C ARG A 96 13.67 12.92 -1.74
N VAL A 97 12.59 12.47 -2.38
CA VAL A 97 11.31 12.30 -1.69
C VAL A 97 11.44 11.27 -0.56
N ALA A 98 12.02 10.11 -0.82
CA ALA A 98 12.22 9.09 0.22
C ALA A 98 13.04 9.59 1.43
N ALA A 99 13.99 10.51 1.22
CA ALA A 99 14.75 11.13 2.31
C ALA A 99 13.91 12.10 3.17
N ASP A 100 12.93 12.77 2.56
CA ASP A 100 12.04 13.72 3.24
C ASP A 100 10.90 13.00 4.00
N TYR A 101 10.53 11.77 3.60
CA TYR A 101 9.44 10.98 4.18
C TYR A 101 9.92 9.62 4.72
N PRO A 102 10.77 9.59 5.76
CA PRO A 102 11.43 8.35 6.23
C PRO A 102 10.48 7.33 6.88
N ASP A 103 9.24 7.71 7.20
CA ASP A 103 8.23 6.83 7.79
C ASP A 103 7.40 6.08 6.74
N ILE A 104 7.56 6.42 5.45
CA ILE A 104 6.97 5.70 4.32
C ILE A 104 8.06 4.79 3.74
N ALA A 105 7.74 3.50 3.59
CA ALA A 105 8.67 2.52 3.03
C ALA A 105 8.73 2.53 1.50
#